data_AF-A0A7W0X794-F1
#
_entry.id   AF-A0A7W0X794-F1
#
_cell.length_a   1.000
_cell.length_b   1.000
_cell.length_c   1.000
_cell.angle_alpha   90.00
_cell.angle_beta   90.00
_cell.angle_gamma   90.00
#
_symmetry.space_group_name_H-M   'P 1'
#
loop_
_entity.id
_entity.type
_entity.pdbx_description
1 polymer ?
#
loop_
_entity_poly.entity_id
_entity_poly.type
_entity_poly.pdbx_seq_one_letter_code
_entity_poly.pdbx_strand_id
1 'polypeptide(L)' 'MEAITYTNARNNLAKTMDKVNDDHLTVLITRQNG' A
#
# COMPACT_ATOMS: atom_id res chain seq x y z
N MET A 1 -3.45 1.17 10.51
CA MET A 1 -3.84 0.55 9.22
C MET A 1 -4.16 1.67 8.25
N GLU A 2 -3.28 1.89 7.27
CA GLU A 2 -3.42 2.94 6.26
C GLU A 2 -4.12 2.37 5.02
N ALA A 3 -5.03 3.13 4.40
CA ALA A 3 -5.69 2.72 3.16
C ALA A 3 -5.16 3.52 1.96
N ILE A 4 -4.70 2.83 0.93
CA ILE A 4 -4.18 3.41 -0.31
C ILE A 4 -4.91 2.82 -1.52
N THR A 5 -4.95 3.55 -2.63
CA THR A 5 -5.53 3.03 -3.87
C THR A 5 -4.55 2.10 -4.58
N TYR A 6 -5.07 1.16 -5.38
CA TYR A 6 -4.27 0.28 -6.22
C TYR A 6 -3.30 1.06 -7.12
N THR A 7 -3.72 2.18 -7.70
CA THR A 7 -2.86 3.02 -8.55
C THR A 7 -1.67 3.56 -7.77
N ASN A 8 -1.88 4.02 -6.53
CA ASN A 8 -0.79 4.50 -5.68
C ASN A 8 0.17 3.37 -5.32
N ALA A 9 -0.37 2.23 -4.89
CA ALA A 9 0.40 1.03 -4.54
C ALA A 9 1.24 0.54 -5.73
N ARG A 10 0.66 0.48 -6.93
CA ARG A 10 1.35 0.03 -8.16
C ARG A 10 2.50 0.96 -8.54
N ASN A 11 2.29 2.26 -8.46
CA ASN A 11 3.30 3.24 -8.86
C ASN A 11 4.46 3.34 -7.84
N ASN A 12 4.23 2.95 -6.58
CA ASN A 12 5.18 3.13 -5.48
C ASN A 12 5.47 1.82 -4.73
N LEU A 13 5.33 0.66 -5.38
CA LEU A 13 5.28 -0.64 -4.70
C LEU A 13 6.47 -0.91 -3.78
N ALA A 14 7.70 -0.66 -4.24
CA ALA A 14 8.90 -0.87 -3.42
C ALA A 14 8.85 -0.05 -2.13
N LYS A 15 8.61 1.26 -2.24
CA LYS A 15 8.48 2.16 -1.10
C LYS A 15 7.34 1.76 -0.15
N THR A 16 6.23 1.27 -0.69
CA THR A 16 5.12 0.76 0.13
C THR A 16 5.52 -0.48 0.92
N MET A 17 6.30 -1.41 0.33
CA MET A 17 6.79 -2.61 1.02
C MET A 17 7.86 -2.29 2.06
N ASP A 18 8.78 -1.38 1.77
CA ASP A 18 9.79 -0.91 2.74
C ASP A 18 9.10 -0.35 3.98
N LYS A 19 8.11 0.53 3.79
CA LYS A 19 7.32 1.11 4.89
C LYS A 19 6.61 0.04 5.73
N VAL A 20 6.02 -0.96 5.09
CA VAL A 20 5.33 -2.06 5.80
C VAL A 20 6.30 -2.84 6.67
N ASN A 21 7.50 -3.12 6.16
CA ASN A 21 8.53 -3.84 6.88
C ASN A 21 9.11 -3.00 8.04
N ASP A 22 9.44 -1.74 7.79
CA ASP A 22 10.06 -0.87 8.79
C ASP A 22 9.09 -0.57 9.93
N ASP A 23 7.86 -0.17 9.59
CA ASP A 23 6.87 0.26 10.59
C ASP A 23 6.14 -0.94 11.22
N HIS A 24 6.28 -2.15 10.65
CA HIS A 24 5.53 -3.35 11.06
C HIS A 24 4.01 -3.12 11.05
N LEU A 25 3.52 -2.37 10.04
CA LEU A 25 2.12 -1.98 9.91
C LEU A 25 1.49 -2.56 8.66
N THR A 26 0.21 -2.92 8.77
CA THR A 26 -0.60 -3.38 7.63
C THR A 26 -1.14 -2.21 6.81
N VAL A 27 -1.15 -2.36 5.49
CA VAL A 27 -1.74 -1.42 4.52
C VAL A 27 -2.91 -2.07 3.78
N LEU A 28 -4.04 -1.37 3.67
CA LEU A 28 -5.22 -1.78 2.90
C LEU A 28 -5.14 -1.19 1.50
N ILE A 29 -5.18 -2.02 0.47
CA ILE A 29 -5.18 -1.57 -0.92
C ILE A 29 -6.61 -1.66 -1.47
N THR A 30 -7.17 -0.52 -1.88
CA THR A 30 -8.52 -0.45 -2.46
C THR A 30 -8.46 -0.33 -3.98
N ARG A 31 -9.39 -1.00 -4.67
CA ARG A 31 -9.55 -0.92 -6.13
C ARG A 31 -10.96 -0.43 -6.42
N GLN A 32 -11.07 0.50 -7.35
CA GLN A 32 -12.34 1.18 -7.64
C GLN A 32 -13.37 0.26 -8.32
N ASN A 33 -12.90 -0.78 -9.03
CA ASN A 33 -13.71 -1.76 -9.76
C ASN A 33 -13.23 -3.19 -9.44
N GLY A 34 -13.18 -3.54 -8.15
CA GLY A 34 -12.90 -4.91 -7.71
C GLY A 34 -14.04 -5.85 -8.07
#